data_AF-X1I1J1-F1
#
_entry.id   AF-X1I1J1-F1
#
_cell.length_a   1.000
_cell.length_b   1.000
_cell.length_c   1.000
_cell.angle_alpha   90.00
_cell.angle_beta   90.00
_cell.angle_gamma   90.00
#
_symmetry.space_group_name_H-M   'P 1'
#
loop_
_entity.id
_entity.type
_entity.pdbx_description
1 polymer ?
#
loop_
_entity_poly.entity_id
_entity_poly.type
_entity_poly.pdbx_seq_one_letter_code
_entity_poly.pdbx_strand_id
1 'polypeptide(L)'
;MSSLQLRNMLGRHLELQPDKAILWDRRYYCVKHSDWGRIFSDVLLNMPKYTKDKFDCENFALLVSARVAEKYKLNACGIAIGDSPWGYHGFNIFLSDVGLFYLEPQNGDVFPVGEVSGYKADLVIFG
;
A
#
# COMPACT_ATOMS: atom_id res chain seq x y z
N MET A 1 8.96 3.37 -12.33
CA MET A 1 7.92 4.34 -12.76
C MET A 1 8.28 5.74 -12.27
N SER A 2 8.06 6.82 -13.03
CA SER A 2 8.27 8.18 -12.50
C SER A 2 7.14 8.61 -11.58
N SER A 3 7.37 9.59 -10.70
CA SER A 3 6.33 10.13 -9.82
C SER A 3 5.14 10.73 -10.59
N LEU A 4 5.38 11.36 -11.74
CA LEU A 4 4.32 11.86 -12.62
C LEU A 4 3.47 10.72 -13.19
N GLN A 5 4.11 9.64 -13.67
CA GLN A 5 3.40 8.46 -14.16
C GLN A 5 2.56 7.81 -13.05
N LEU A 6 3.14 7.67 -11.86
CA LEU A 6 2.43 7.09 -10.71
C LEU A 6 1.26 7.97 -10.29
N ARG A 7 1.43 9.30 -10.20
CA ARG A 7 0.35 10.25 -9.88
C ARG A 7 -0.82 10.15 -10.86
N ASN A 8 -0.53 10.09 -12.17
CA ASN A 8 -1.56 9.95 -13.19
C ASN A 8 -2.28 8.60 -13.10
N MET A 9 -1.56 7.53 -12.76
CA MET A 9 -2.16 6.21 -12.55
C MET A 9 -3.07 6.21 -11.31
N LEU A 10 -2.60 6.74 -10.17
CA LEU A 10 -3.40 6.88 -8.95
C LEU A 10 -4.67 7.69 -9.20
N GLY A 11 -4.57 8.86 -9.86
CA GLY A 11 -5.75 9.68 -10.17
C GLY A 11 -6.78 8.98 -11.06
N ARG A 12 -6.34 8.14 -12.02
CA ARG A 12 -7.25 7.37 -12.89
C ARG A 12 -7.92 6.20 -12.18
N HIS A 13 -7.22 5.49 -11.31
CA HIS A 13 -7.72 4.26 -10.70
C HIS A 13 -8.42 4.48 -9.36
N LEU A 14 -8.08 5.56 -8.66
CA LEU A 14 -8.58 5.83 -7.31
C LEU A 14 -9.49 7.07 -7.26
N GLU A 15 -9.65 7.80 -8.38
CA GLU A 15 -10.36 9.08 -8.42
C GLU A 15 -9.80 10.11 -7.41
N LEU A 16 -8.53 9.95 -7.03
CA LEU A 16 -7.88 10.81 -6.05
C LEU A 16 -7.60 12.20 -6.61
N GLN A 17 -7.89 13.22 -5.82
CA GLN A 17 -7.39 14.56 -6.07
C GLN A 17 -5.85 14.58 -5.99
N PRO A 18 -5.15 15.44 -6.76
CA PRO A 18 -3.69 15.41 -6.79
C PRO A 18 -3.02 15.57 -5.42
N ASP A 19 -3.55 16.41 -4.54
CA ASP A 19 -3.02 16.64 -3.18
C ASP A 19 -3.16 15.43 -2.25
N LYS A 20 -4.01 14.47 -2.60
CA LYS A 20 -4.19 13.20 -1.89
C LYS A 20 -3.20 12.11 -2.28
N ALA A 21 -2.31 12.37 -3.23
CA ALA A 21 -1.19 11.51 -3.57
C ALA A 21 0.14 12.16 -3.14
N ILE A 22 0.66 11.73 -1.99
CA ILE A 22 1.93 12.18 -1.44
C ILE A 22 3.03 11.25 -1.95
N LEU A 23 3.92 11.79 -2.77
CA LEU A 23 4.99 11.03 -3.43
C LEU A 23 6.34 11.62 -3.00
N TRP A 24 7.07 10.93 -2.12
CA TRP A 24 8.36 11.40 -1.58
C TRP A 24 9.51 11.30 -2.58
N ASP A 25 9.40 10.42 -3.58
CA ASP A 25 10.48 10.15 -4.54
C ASP A 25 10.15 10.58 -5.96
N ARG A 26 11.19 10.74 -6.78
CA ARG A 26 11.06 10.99 -8.22
C ARG A 26 10.82 9.71 -9.02
N ARG A 27 11.23 8.56 -8.49
CA ARG A 27 11.15 7.26 -9.16
C ARG A 27 10.74 6.18 -8.17
N TYR A 28 9.84 5.32 -8.61
CA TYR A 28 9.27 4.22 -7.87
C TYR A 28 9.66 2.88 -8.49
N TYR A 29 10.23 2.00 -7.67
CA TYR A 29 10.79 0.72 -8.07
C TYR A 29 9.95 -0.41 -7.48
N CYS A 30 9.42 -1.27 -8.35
CA CYS A 30 8.63 -2.44 -7.98
C CYS A 30 9.25 -3.71 -8.58
N VAL A 31 8.84 -4.85 -8.04
CA VAL A 31 9.12 -6.18 -8.60
C VAL A 31 7.93 -6.68 -9.43
N LYS A 32 8.07 -7.87 -10.01
CA LYS A 32 6.96 -8.53 -10.70
C LYS A 32 5.85 -8.89 -9.71
N HIS A 33 4.62 -8.93 -10.20
CA HIS A 33 3.46 -9.33 -9.42
C HIS A 33 3.67 -10.67 -8.70
N SER A 34 4.26 -11.65 -9.39
CA SER A 34 4.58 -12.98 -8.84
C SER A 34 5.53 -12.97 -7.64
N ASP A 35 6.35 -11.93 -7.50
CA ASP A 35 7.39 -11.86 -6.46
C ASP A 35 6.84 -11.27 -5.15
N TRP A 36 5.75 -10.50 -5.22
CA TRP A 36 5.16 -9.82 -4.07
C TRP A 36 4.69 -10.79 -2.98
N GLY A 37 4.14 -11.96 -3.35
CA GLY A 37 3.69 -12.95 -2.37
C GLY A 37 4.81 -13.43 -1.43
N ARG A 38 6.03 -13.60 -1.96
CA ARG A 38 7.20 -13.95 -1.15
C ARG A 38 7.65 -12.79 -0.25
N ILE A 39 7.62 -11.56 -0.77
CA ILE A 39 7.96 -10.35 -0.02
C ILE A 39 7.00 -10.18 1.16
N PHE A 40 5.69 -10.25 0.91
CA PHE A 40 4.68 -10.09 1.95
C PHE A 40 4.74 -11.20 2.99
N SER A 41 4.99 -12.44 2.58
CA SER A 41 5.19 -13.55 3.53
C SER A 41 6.36 -13.30 4.51
N ASP A 42 7.42 -12.61 4.08
CA ASP A 42 8.55 -12.24 4.97
C ASP A 42 8.27 -10.98 5.79
N VAL A 43 7.77 -9.90 5.19
CA VAL A 43 7.56 -8.64 5.93
C VAL A 43 6.40 -8.71 6.91
N LEU A 44 5.43 -9.61 6.69
CA LEU A 44 4.33 -9.87 7.62
C LEU A 44 4.70 -10.90 8.71
N LEU A 45 5.89 -11.50 8.64
CA LEU A 45 6.35 -12.41 9.68
C LEU A 45 6.61 -11.64 10.99
N ASN A 46 6.17 -12.21 12.12
CA ASN A 46 6.36 -11.62 13.45
C ASN A 46 5.85 -10.16 13.54
N MET A 47 4.67 -9.89 12.97
CA MET A 47 4.00 -8.61 13.20
C MET A 47 3.57 -8.47 14.66
N PRO A 48 3.59 -7.26 15.23
CA PRO A 48 3.08 -7.01 16.57
C PRO A 48 1.60 -7.40 16.69
N LYS A 49 1.14 -7.64 17.92
CA LYS A 49 -0.29 -7.87 18.16
C LYS A 49 -1.05 -6.55 18.05
N TYR A 50 -2.21 -6.60 17.40
CA TYR A 50 -3.13 -5.48 17.35
C TYR A 50 -3.43 -4.98 18.76
N THR A 51 -3.28 -3.68 18.96
CA THR A 51 -3.65 -2.99 20.19
C THR A 51 -4.33 -1.69 19.80
N LYS A 52 -5.63 -1.60 20.08
CA LYS A 52 -6.46 -0.45 19.73
C LYS A 52 -5.79 0.88 20.15
N ASP A 53 -5.75 1.84 19.23
CA ASP A 53 -5.21 3.20 19.38
C ASP A 53 -3.70 3.28 19.74
N LYS A 54 -2.96 2.16 19.66
CA LYS A 54 -1.52 2.09 20.01
C LYS A 54 -0.66 1.40 18.95
N PHE A 55 -1.16 0.28 18.46
CA PHE A 55 -0.60 -0.48 17.35
C PHE A 55 -1.78 -1.08 16.58
N ASP A 56 -2.46 -0.22 15.83
CA ASP A 56 -3.62 -0.53 15.02
C ASP A 56 -3.29 -0.36 13.54
N CYS A 57 -4.34 -0.33 12.73
CA CYS A 57 -4.37 -0.42 11.28
C CYS A 57 -3.27 0.42 10.61
N GLU A 58 -3.17 1.69 10.97
CA GLU A 58 -2.21 2.64 10.43
C GLU A 58 -0.77 2.27 10.80
N ASN A 59 -0.55 1.73 12.01
CA ASN A 59 0.76 1.25 12.44
C ASN A 59 1.19 -0.01 11.70
N PHE A 60 0.26 -0.92 11.40
CA PHE A 60 0.54 -2.07 10.55
C PHE A 60 0.95 -1.61 9.14
N ALA A 61 0.17 -0.72 8.52
CA ALA A 61 0.47 -0.21 7.19
C ALA A 61 1.84 0.48 7.12
N LEU A 62 2.16 1.33 8.11
CA LEU A 62 3.45 1.98 8.24
C LEU A 62 4.59 0.96 8.39
N LEU A 63 4.43 -0.04 9.27
CA LEU A 63 5.47 -1.04 9.51
C LEU A 63 5.74 -1.89 8.27
N VAL A 64 4.70 -2.27 7.52
CA VAL A 64 4.87 -3.02 6.27
C VAL A 64 5.63 -2.19 5.24
N SER A 65 5.24 -0.95 4.98
CA SER A 65 5.96 -0.05 4.06
C SER A 65 7.43 0.11 4.48
N ALA A 66 7.68 0.32 5.78
CA ALA A 66 9.03 0.45 6.31
C ALA A 66 9.87 -0.83 6.12
N ARG A 67 9.30 -2.02 6.38
CA ARG A 67 9.98 -3.31 6.19
C ARG A 67 10.26 -3.60 4.71
N VAL A 68 9.34 -3.26 3.81
CA VAL A 68 9.54 -3.39 2.36
C VAL A 68 10.70 -2.49 1.89
N ALA A 69 10.70 -1.22 2.31
CA ALA A 69 11.76 -0.28 1.99
C ALA A 69 13.12 -0.72 2.57
N GLU A 70 13.15 -1.15 3.84
CA GLU A 70 14.38 -1.53 4.54
C GLU A 70 14.99 -2.81 3.98
N LYS A 71 14.21 -3.89 3.86
CA LYS A 71 14.71 -5.21 3.45
C LYS A 71 14.91 -5.34 1.94
N TYR A 72 13.99 -4.79 1.14
CA TYR A 72 13.93 -5.03 -0.30
C TYR A 72 14.32 -3.82 -1.14
N LYS A 73 14.53 -2.66 -0.53
CA LYS A 73 14.88 -1.40 -1.21
C LYS A 73 13.84 -1.01 -2.26
N LEU A 74 12.58 -1.32 -1.99
CA LEU A 74 11.43 -0.94 -2.83
C LEU A 74 10.65 0.17 -2.14
N ASN A 75 10.42 1.26 -2.86
CA ASN A 75 9.58 2.38 -2.43
C ASN A 75 8.18 2.34 -3.09
N ALA A 76 7.87 1.22 -3.75
CA ALA A 76 6.59 1.00 -4.43
C ALA A 76 5.52 0.33 -3.55
N CYS A 77 5.70 0.28 -2.23
CA CYS A 77 4.71 -0.17 -1.26
C CYS A 77 4.41 0.97 -0.30
N GLY A 78 3.31 1.67 -0.56
CA GLY A 78 2.87 2.83 0.20
C GLY A 78 1.83 2.50 1.27
N ILE A 79 1.49 3.55 2.01
CA ILE A 79 0.40 3.59 2.97
C ILE A 79 -0.82 4.18 2.26
N ALA A 80 -1.99 3.60 2.47
CA ALA A 80 -3.27 4.11 2.05
C ALA A 80 -4.18 4.30 3.27
N ILE A 81 -4.91 5.42 3.30
CA ILE A 81 -5.96 5.67 4.29
C ILE A 81 -7.28 5.83 3.52
N GLY A 82 -8.33 5.17 3.95
CA GLY A 82 -9.63 5.25 3.28
C GLY A 82 -10.66 4.25 3.81
N ASP A 83 -11.69 4.01 3.02
CA ASP A 83 -12.73 3.04 3.36
C ASP A 83 -12.22 1.60 3.25
N SER A 84 -12.71 0.74 4.14
CA SER A 84 -12.58 -0.71 4.10
C SER A 84 -13.90 -1.38 4.49
N PRO A 85 -14.05 -2.71 4.33
CA PRO A 85 -15.21 -3.46 4.81
C PRO A 85 -15.52 -3.28 6.31
N TRP A 86 -14.57 -2.78 7.10
CA TRP A 86 -14.70 -2.61 8.55
C TRP A 86 -14.73 -1.14 8.99
N GLY A 87 -14.83 -0.22 8.04
CA GLY A 87 -14.86 1.23 8.28
C GLY A 87 -13.58 1.93 7.80
N TYR A 88 -13.40 3.18 8.23
CA TYR A 88 -12.25 3.98 7.84
C TYR A 88 -10.96 3.41 8.44
N HIS A 89 -9.93 3.20 7.63
CA HIS A 89 -8.82 2.30 7.94
C HIS A 89 -7.52 2.68 7.22
N GLY A 90 -6.38 2.44 7.88
CA GLY A 90 -5.06 2.42 7.25
C GLY A 90 -4.66 1.03 6.74
N PHE A 91 -4.38 0.91 5.45
CA PHE A 91 -3.93 -0.31 4.77
C PHE A 91 -2.75 0.00 3.85
N ASN A 92 -2.23 -0.99 3.13
CA ASN A 92 -1.16 -0.77 2.16
C ASN A 92 -1.70 -0.71 0.73
N ILE A 93 -1.04 0.07 -0.11
CA ILE A 93 -1.19 0.05 -1.56
C ILE A 93 0.18 -0.18 -2.18
N PHE A 94 0.29 -1.04 -3.19
CA PHE A 94 1.55 -1.29 -3.85
C PHE A 94 1.42 -1.33 -5.36
N LEU A 95 2.52 -0.97 -6.03
CA LEU A 95 2.67 -1.02 -7.47
C LEU A 95 3.37 -2.33 -7.86
N SER A 96 2.87 -2.97 -8.90
CA SER A 96 3.51 -4.09 -9.59
C SER A 96 3.65 -3.79 -11.09
N ASP A 97 4.21 -4.73 -11.84
CA ASP A 97 4.29 -4.68 -13.30
C ASP A 97 2.92 -4.81 -14.00
N VAL A 98 1.88 -5.28 -13.31
CA VAL A 98 0.53 -5.44 -13.88
C VAL A 98 -0.49 -4.42 -13.38
N GLY A 99 -0.17 -3.64 -12.34
CA GLY A 99 -1.08 -2.63 -11.80
C GLY A 99 -0.92 -2.33 -10.32
N LEU A 100 -1.93 -1.67 -9.76
CA LEU A 100 -2.03 -1.32 -8.35
C LEU A 100 -2.85 -2.36 -7.60
N PHE A 101 -2.44 -2.62 -6.36
CA PHE A 101 -3.09 -3.58 -5.48
C PHE A 101 -3.14 -3.01 -4.07
N TYR A 102 -4.20 -3.34 -3.35
CA TYR A 102 -4.28 -3.17 -1.91
C TYR A 102 -3.75 -4.40 -1.20
N LEU A 103 -3.25 -4.19 0.01
CA LEU A 103 -2.86 -5.23 0.96
C LEU A 103 -3.48 -4.90 2.31
N GLU A 104 -4.19 -5.86 2.91
CA GLU A 104 -4.59 -5.83 4.32
C GLU A 104 -3.43 -6.38 5.16
N PRO A 105 -2.66 -5.51 5.87
CA PRO A 105 -1.43 -5.93 6.53
C PRO A 105 -1.65 -6.81 7.76
N GLN A 106 -2.87 -6.95 8.27
CA GLN A 106 -3.16 -7.79 9.44
C GLN A 106 -3.36 -9.27 9.10
N ASN A 107 -3.83 -9.57 7.88
CA ASN A 107 -4.10 -10.94 7.45
C ASN A 107 -3.35 -11.35 6.16
N GLY A 108 -2.78 -10.38 5.44
CA GLY A 108 -2.01 -10.63 4.21
C GLY A 108 -2.85 -10.71 2.94
N ASP A 109 -4.15 -10.42 3.01
CA ASP A 109 -5.01 -10.45 1.83
C ASP A 109 -4.65 -9.34 0.85
N VAL A 110 -4.66 -9.66 -0.45
CA VAL A 110 -4.29 -8.76 -1.53
C VAL A 110 -5.45 -8.64 -2.52
N PHE A 111 -5.75 -7.41 -2.93
CA PHE A 111 -6.88 -7.11 -3.81
C PHE A 111 -6.45 -6.20 -4.96
N PRO A 112 -6.84 -6.47 -6.22
CA PRO A 112 -6.63 -5.53 -7.31
C PRO A 112 -7.40 -4.22 -7.06
N VAL A 113 -6.76 -3.09 -7.34
CA VAL A 113 -7.46 -1.78 -7.30
C VAL A 113 -8.48 -1.71 -8.44
N GLY A 114 -9.72 -1.35 -8.09
CA GLY A 114 -10.85 -1.25 -9.03
C GLY A 114 -11.80 -2.45 -8.99
N GLU A 115 -11.48 -3.50 -8.24
CA GLU A 115 -12.39 -4.61 -7.96
C GLU A 115 -13.18 -4.39 -6.66
N VAL A 116 -14.32 -5.09 -6.53
CA VAL A 116 -15.22 -4.99 -5.37
C VAL A 116 -14.59 -5.71 -4.18
N SER A 117 -13.71 -5.01 -3.48
CA SER A 117 -13.06 -5.46 -2.24
C SER A 117 -13.60 -4.74 -0.99
N GLY A 118 -14.34 -3.64 -1.18
CA GLY A 118 -14.73 -2.71 -0.13
C GLY A 118 -13.63 -1.73 0.29
N TYR A 119 -12.42 -1.84 -0.30
CA TYR A 119 -11.33 -0.90 -0.07
C TYR A 119 -11.35 0.25 -1.06
N LYS A 120 -11.25 1.48 -0.55
CA LYS A 120 -11.11 2.69 -1.37
C LYS A 120 -10.19 3.69 -0.68
N ALA A 121 -9.01 3.92 -1.25
CA ALA A 121 -8.07 4.90 -0.72
C ALA A 121 -8.53 6.34 -0.99
N ASP A 122 -8.48 7.18 0.03
CA ASP A 122 -8.70 8.63 -0.01
C ASP A 122 -7.40 9.43 0.11
N LEU A 123 -6.36 8.80 0.65
CA LEU A 123 -5.00 9.34 0.77
C LEU A 123 -4.03 8.21 0.51
N VAL A 124 -3.00 8.47 -0.27
CA VAL A 124 -1.88 7.54 -0.47
C VAL A 124 -0.54 8.24 -0.26
N ILE A 125 0.38 7.52 0.36
CA ILE A 125 1.74 7.96 0.63
C ILE A 125 2.70 6.90 0.10
N PHE A 126 3.52 7.25 -0.89
CA PHE A 126 4.59 6.40 -1.40
C PHE A 126 5.95 7.06 -1.19
N GLY A 127 6.92 6.30 -0.68
CA GLY A 127 8.30 6.73 -0.45
C GLY A 127 9.07 5.68 0.33
#